data_AF-L1KTJ3-F1
#
_entry.id   AF-L1KTJ3-F1
#
_cell.length_a   1.000
_cell.length_b   1.000
_cell.length_c   1.000
_cell.angle_alpha   90.00
_cell.angle_beta   90.00
_cell.angle_gamma   90.00
#
_symmetry.space_group_name_H-M   'P 1'
#
loop_
_entity.id
_entity.type
_entity.pdbx_description
1 polymer ?
#
loop_
_entity_poly.entity_id
_entity_poly.type
_entity_poly.pdbx_seq_one_letter_code
_entity_poly.pdbx_strand_id
1 'polypeptide(L)'
;MPSSSQHPAPTPKDVSGADAEDLALYREKFRRRLPESLDELHGPTHGVVELPLHMAWSGMTSYDLSKPRQRMGLYRTVLHEGLHDDLPRYLNQDLLLQLWPVLRTLVGRTVRTVWEDAFPQLASRTRAAA
;
A
#
# COMPACT_ATOMS: atom_id res chain seq x y z
N MET A 1 13.73 9.93 -54.15
CA MET A 1 14.49 10.36 -52.96
C MET A 1 13.59 10.18 -51.75
N PRO A 2 13.81 9.20 -50.85
CA PRO A 2 13.02 9.09 -49.64
C PRO A 2 13.62 9.98 -48.55
N SER A 3 12.83 10.91 -48.03
CA SER A 3 13.16 11.65 -46.81
C SER A 3 12.86 10.77 -45.60
N SER A 4 13.86 10.05 -45.10
CA SER A 4 13.80 9.40 -43.80
C SER A 4 13.85 10.46 -42.71
N SER A 5 12.70 10.79 -42.12
CA SER A 5 12.64 11.59 -40.90
C SER A 5 13.04 10.70 -39.73
N GLN A 6 14.29 10.84 -39.28
CA GLN A 6 14.82 10.15 -38.13
C GLN A 6 14.39 10.91 -36.87
N HIS A 7 13.44 10.37 -36.09
CA HIS A 7 13.17 10.87 -34.74
C HIS A 7 14.38 10.51 -33.85
N PRO A 8 14.99 11.47 -33.14
CA PRO A 8 16.05 11.15 -32.20
C PRO A 8 15.45 10.35 -31.03
N ALA A 9 16.16 9.28 -30.63
CA ALA A 9 15.82 8.54 -29.42
C ALA A 9 15.96 9.48 -28.19
N PRO A 10 15.03 9.43 -27.22
CA PRO A 10 15.11 10.27 -26.03
C PRO A 10 16.41 9.95 -25.25
N THR A 11 17.08 10.99 -24.77
CA THR A 11 18.33 10.82 -24.01
C THR A 11 18.04 10.22 -22.62
N PRO A 12 18.95 9.42 -22.04
CA PRO A 12 18.69 8.71 -20.77
C PRO A 12 18.45 9.62 -19.56
N LYS A 13 18.75 10.93 -19.65
CA LYS A 13 18.47 11.90 -18.57
C LYS A 13 16.99 12.29 -18.51
N ASP A 14 16.33 12.41 -19.66
CA ASP A 14 14.91 12.79 -19.74
C ASP A 14 14.00 11.65 -19.28
N VAL A 15 14.36 10.41 -19.61
CA VAL A 15 13.62 9.21 -19.16
C VAL A 15 13.67 9.09 -17.63
N SER A 16 14.83 9.37 -17.02
CA SER A 16 14.99 9.30 -15.57
C SER A 16 14.20 10.38 -14.81
N GLY A 17 13.98 11.54 -15.42
CA GLY A 17 13.12 12.60 -14.89
C GLY A 17 11.64 12.21 -14.93
N ALA A 18 11.18 11.67 -16.06
CA ALA A 18 9.80 11.18 -16.22
C ALA A 18 9.49 10.03 -15.25
N ASP A 19 10.40 9.07 -15.09
CA ASP A 19 10.24 7.97 -14.13
C ASP A 19 10.12 8.47 -12.68
N ALA A 20 10.86 9.52 -12.32
CA ALA A 20 10.82 10.12 -11.00
C ALA A 20 9.50 10.88 -10.75
N GLU A 21 8.99 11.59 -11.76
CA GLU A 21 7.68 12.25 -11.72
C GLU A 21 6.54 11.24 -11.62
N ASP A 22 6.57 10.16 -12.39
CA ASP A 22 5.61 9.07 -12.32
C ASP A 22 5.59 8.41 -10.93
N LEU A 23 6.77 8.18 -10.35
CA LEU A 23 6.88 7.66 -8.99
C LEU A 23 6.35 8.66 -7.95
N ALA A 24 6.56 9.97 -8.14
CA ALA A 24 6.04 11.00 -7.26
C ALA A 24 4.51 11.09 -7.32
N LEU A 25 3.93 11.03 -8.53
CA LEU A 25 2.49 10.96 -8.74
C LEU A 25 1.89 9.70 -8.12
N TYR A 26 2.56 8.57 -8.30
CA TYR A 26 2.17 7.30 -7.67
C TYR A 26 2.23 7.39 -6.14
N ARG A 27 3.28 7.99 -5.57
CA ARG A 27 3.39 8.22 -4.12
C ARG A 27 2.25 9.11 -3.60
N GLU A 28 1.97 10.19 -4.31
CA GLU A 28 0.93 11.15 -3.95
C GLU A 28 -0.46 10.50 -3.98
N LYS A 29 -0.73 9.63 -4.96
CA LYS A 29 -1.95 8.82 -5.01
C LYS A 29 -2.15 8.00 -3.74
N PHE A 30 -1.10 7.37 -3.20
CA PHE A 30 -1.19 6.63 -1.94
C PHE A 30 -1.35 7.54 -0.73
N ARG A 31 -0.63 8.66 -0.70
CA ARG A 31 -0.71 9.63 0.42
C ARG A 31 -2.14 10.16 0.60
N ARG A 32 -2.83 10.49 -0.50
CA ARG A 32 -4.22 10.99 -0.47
C ARG A 32 -5.24 10.01 0.08
N ARG A 33 -4.90 8.72 0.17
CA ARG A 33 -5.79 7.69 0.73
C ARG A 33 -5.61 7.55 2.23
N LEU A 34 -4.51 8.02 2.81
CA LEU A 34 -4.22 7.77 4.23
C LEU A 34 -5.30 8.38 5.13
N PRO A 35 -5.65 7.75 6.25
CA PRO A 35 -6.39 8.40 7.32
C PRO A 35 -5.54 9.53 7.93
N GLU A 36 -6.15 10.42 8.69
CA GLU A 36 -5.41 11.49 9.37
C GLU A 36 -4.53 10.91 10.49
N SER A 37 -4.99 9.82 11.12
CA SER A 37 -4.32 9.13 12.20
C SER A 37 -4.48 7.61 12.13
N LEU A 38 -3.58 6.88 12.80
CA LEU A 38 -3.76 5.44 13.01
C LEU A 38 -4.94 5.12 13.93
N ASP A 39 -5.35 6.08 14.78
CA ASP A 39 -6.42 5.87 15.75
C ASP A 39 -7.79 5.73 15.08
N GLU A 40 -7.94 6.19 13.83
CA GLU A 40 -9.14 5.96 13.01
C GLU A 40 -9.29 4.50 12.54
N LEU A 41 -8.25 3.68 12.66
CA LEU A 41 -8.24 2.30 12.17
C LEU A 41 -8.96 1.37 13.14
N HIS A 42 -10.28 1.22 12.93
CA HIS A 42 -11.20 0.44 13.76
C HIS A 42 -11.74 -0.83 13.10
N GLY A 43 -11.06 -1.29 12.06
CA GLY A 43 -11.45 -2.49 11.33
C GLY A 43 -11.53 -3.75 12.20
N PRO A 44 -12.14 -4.82 11.66
CA PRO A 44 -12.34 -6.06 12.39
C PRO A 44 -11.01 -6.71 12.79
N THR A 45 -10.98 -7.29 14.00
CA THR A 45 -9.80 -8.00 14.53
C THR A 45 -9.94 -9.53 14.52
N HIS A 46 -11.17 -10.02 14.36
CA HIS A 46 -11.52 -11.44 14.34
C HIS A 46 -12.70 -11.71 13.40
N GLY A 47 -12.96 -12.98 13.12
CA GLY A 47 -14.03 -13.41 12.24
C GLY A 47 -13.65 -13.38 10.76
N VAL A 48 -14.66 -13.54 9.91
CA VAL A 48 -14.50 -13.56 8.46
C VAL A 48 -14.84 -12.19 7.89
N VAL A 49 -13.93 -11.65 7.07
CA VAL A 49 -14.04 -10.33 6.45
C VAL A 49 -14.16 -10.50 4.95
N GLU A 50 -15.16 -9.86 4.36
CA GLU A 50 -15.34 -9.82 2.91
C GLU A 50 -14.89 -8.47 2.36
N LEU A 51 -13.96 -8.50 1.40
CA LEU A 51 -13.52 -7.32 0.67
C LEU A 51 -14.45 -7.06 -0.53
N PRO A 52 -14.81 -5.79 -0.79
CA PRO A 52 -15.53 -5.39 -1.99
C PRO A 52 -14.72 -5.69 -3.25
N LEU A 53 -15.45 -5.86 -4.35
CA LEU A 53 -14.89 -6.23 -5.65
C LEU A 53 -13.84 -5.25 -6.15
N HIS A 54 -13.92 -3.95 -5.83
CA HIS A 54 -12.92 -2.98 -6.27
C HIS A 54 -11.53 -3.22 -5.68
N MET A 55 -11.43 -3.93 -4.56
CA MET A 55 -10.16 -4.37 -3.98
C MET A 55 -9.79 -5.81 -4.38
N ALA A 56 -10.76 -6.66 -4.66
CA ALA A 56 -10.54 -8.07 -4.99
C ALA A 56 -11.39 -8.48 -6.20
N TRP A 57 -10.93 -8.11 -7.40
CA TRP A 57 -11.72 -8.15 -8.64
C TRP A 57 -12.14 -9.56 -9.11
N SER A 58 -11.45 -10.63 -8.68
CA SER A 58 -11.87 -12.02 -8.97
C SER A 58 -11.18 -13.11 -8.14
N GLY A 59 -10.44 -12.73 -7.10
CA GLY A 59 -9.67 -13.66 -6.27
C GLY A 59 -10.40 -14.09 -5.00
N MET A 60 -9.62 -14.40 -3.98
CA MET A 60 -10.13 -14.58 -2.62
C MET A 60 -10.63 -13.24 -2.08
N THR A 61 -11.95 -13.08 -1.95
CA THR A 61 -12.59 -11.90 -1.35
C THR A 61 -12.87 -12.08 0.15
N SER A 62 -12.91 -13.32 0.63
CA SER A 62 -13.22 -13.68 2.02
C SER A 62 -11.96 -14.09 2.77
N TYR A 63 -11.70 -13.44 3.90
CA TYR A 63 -10.52 -13.63 4.73
C TYR A 63 -10.91 -13.92 6.18
N ASP A 64 -10.49 -15.07 6.68
CA ASP A 64 -10.66 -15.49 8.07
C ASP A 64 -9.51 -14.96 8.93
N LEU A 65 -9.79 -13.98 9.78
CA LEU A 65 -8.81 -13.32 10.63
C LEU A 65 -8.24 -14.21 11.75
N SER A 66 -8.84 -15.37 12.00
CA SER A 66 -8.26 -16.39 12.89
C SER A 66 -7.04 -17.07 12.25
N LYS A 67 -6.92 -17.05 10.92
CA LYS A 67 -5.82 -17.66 10.17
C LYS A 67 -4.73 -16.62 9.90
N PRO A 68 -3.51 -16.77 10.47
CA PRO A 68 -2.46 -15.76 10.34
C PRO A 68 -2.10 -15.39 8.90
N ARG A 69 -2.08 -16.37 7.99
CA ARG A 69 -1.80 -16.13 6.56
C ARG A 69 -2.90 -15.31 5.87
N GLN A 70 -4.17 -15.57 6.20
CA GLN A 70 -5.29 -14.82 5.61
C GLN A 70 -5.38 -13.42 6.20
N ARG A 71 -5.17 -13.25 7.51
CA ARG A 71 -5.05 -11.92 8.13
C ARG A 71 -3.94 -11.09 7.49
N MET A 72 -2.75 -11.67 7.27
CA MET A 72 -1.66 -11.00 6.56
C MET A 72 -2.06 -10.65 5.11
N GLY A 73 -2.75 -11.56 4.43
CA GLY A 73 -3.27 -11.35 3.07
C GLY A 73 -4.24 -10.18 2.99
N LEU A 74 -5.23 -10.11 3.89
CA LEU A 74 -6.20 -9.01 3.97
C LEU A 74 -5.50 -7.66 4.11
N TYR A 75 -4.61 -7.53 5.10
CA TYR A 75 -3.89 -6.28 5.36
C TYR A 75 -3.03 -5.88 4.16
N ARG A 76 -2.36 -6.85 3.52
CA ARG A 76 -1.59 -6.57 2.30
C ARG A 76 -2.48 -6.08 1.17
N THR A 77 -3.63 -6.70 0.93
CA THR A 77 -4.58 -6.28 -0.12
C THR A 77 -5.08 -4.86 0.15
N VAL A 78 -5.57 -4.58 1.36
CA VAL A 78 -6.12 -3.27 1.72
C VAL A 78 -5.06 -2.16 1.63
N LEU A 79 -3.81 -2.42 1.97
CA LEU A 79 -2.74 -1.43 1.82
C LEU A 79 -2.41 -1.07 0.36
N HIS A 80 -2.65 -1.97 -0.60
CA HIS A 80 -2.40 -1.68 -2.02
C HIS A 80 -3.63 -1.11 -2.71
N GLU A 81 -4.79 -1.71 -2.45
CA GLU A 81 -6.01 -1.47 -3.22
C GLU A 81 -7.01 -0.56 -2.50
N GLY A 82 -6.92 -0.46 -1.17
CA GLY A 82 -7.85 0.31 -0.35
C GLY A 82 -7.85 1.80 -0.73
N LEU A 83 -9.05 2.36 -0.80
CA LEU A 83 -9.30 3.79 -0.86
C LEU A 83 -9.40 4.36 0.56
N HIS A 84 -9.55 5.67 0.68
CA HIS A 84 -9.56 6.35 1.97
C HIS A 84 -10.54 5.74 2.97
N ASP A 85 -11.80 5.56 2.58
CA ASP A 85 -12.84 5.00 3.46
C ASP A 85 -12.67 3.49 3.75
N ASP A 86 -11.91 2.78 2.90
CA ASP A 86 -11.63 1.36 3.11
C ASP A 86 -10.62 1.15 4.25
N LEU A 87 -9.66 2.07 4.44
CA LEU A 87 -8.59 1.86 5.42
C LEU A 87 -9.13 1.78 6.86
N PRO A 88 -9.93 2.76 7.36
CA PRO A 88 -10.55 2.68 8.67
C PRO A 88 -11.48 1.47 8.83
N ARG A 89 -12.13 1.06 7.73
CA ARG A 89 -13.12 -0.03 7.73
C ARG A 89 -12.48 -1.42 7.85
N TYR A 90 -11.30 -1.63 7.26
CA TYR A 90 -10.70 -2.95 7.14
C TYR A 90 -9.39 -3.13 7.91
N LEU A 91 -8.71 -2.04 8.28
CA LEU A 91 -7.51 -2.08 9.10
C LEU A 91 -7.82 -1.75 10.55
N ASN A 92 -7.18 -2.46 11.46
CA ASN A 92 -7.15 -2.14 12.87
C ASN A 92 -5.75 -1.68 13.25
N GLN A 93 -5.64 -0.62 14.06
CA GLN A 93 -4.38 -0.04 14.49
C GLN A 93 -3.42 -1.05 15.15
N ASP A 94 -3.89 -1.75 16.18
CA ASP A 94 -3.06 -2.66 16.97
C ASP A 94 -2.56 -3.83 16.13
N LEU A 95 -3.46 -4.40 15.32
CA LEU A 95 -3.09 -5.45 14.39
C LEU A 95 -2.13 -4.95 13.32
N LEU A 96 -2.33 -3.74 12.78
CA LEU A 96 -1.42 -3.17 11.80
C LEU A 96 -0.02 -3.02 12.40
N LEU A 97 0.10 -2.43 13.60
CA LEU A 97 1.35 -2.29 14.32
C LEU A 97 2.02 -3.65 14.59
N GLN A 98 1.23 -4.65 15.00
CA GLN A 98 1.73 -6.01 15.24
C GLN A 98 2.26 -6.67 13.96
N LEU A 99 1.56 -6.52 12.85
CA LEU A 99 1.88 -7.17 11.58
C LEU A 99 2.96 -6.42 10.79
N TRP A 100 3.14 -5.12 11.05
CA TRP A 100 4.00 -4.24 10.26
C TRP A 100 5.43 -4.74 10.05
N PRO A 101 6.15 -5.31 11.04
CA PRO A 101 7.53 -5.79 10.85
C PRO A 101 7.69 -6.82 9.72
N VAL A 102 6.67 -7.66 9.51
CA VAL A 102 6.61 -8.60 8.39
C VAL A 102 5.99 -7.93 7.16
N LEU A 103 4.85 -7.25 7.34
CA LEU A 103 4.08 -6.66 6.26
C LEU A 103 4.87 -5.64 5.43
N ARG A 104 5.77 -4.85 6.05
CA ARG A 104 6.67 -3.90 5.38
C ARG A 104 7.58 -4.54 4.33
N THR A 105 7.83 -5.85 4.44
CA THR A 105 8.63 -6.62 3.48
C THR A 105 7.80 -7.16 2.30
N LEU A 106 6.48 -7.20 2.48
CA LEU A 106 5.52 -7.74 1.53
C LEU A 106 4.80 -6.66 0.71
N VAL A 107 4.92 -5.40 1.13
CA VAL A 107 4.42 -4.23 0.41
C VAL A 107 5.53 -3.56 -0.39
N GLY A 108 5.18 -2.95 -1.52
CA GLY A 108 6.14 -2.22 -2.36
C GLY A 108 6.79 -1.06 -1.61
N ARG A 109 8.00 -0.66 -2.05
CA ARG A 109 8.77 0.44 -1.43
C ARG A 109 7.94 1.71 -1.24
N THR A 110 7.14 2.09 -2.24
CA THR A 110 6.29 3.29 -2.18
C THR A 110 5.25 3.21 -1.08
N VAL A 111 4.50 2.09 -0.98
CA VAL A 111 3.50 1.91 0.08
C VAL A 111 4.18 1.98 1.44
N ARG A 112 5.30 1.26 1.62
CA ARG A 112 6.07 1.29 2.86
C ARG A 112 6.49 2.71 3.26
N THR A 113 7.10 3.46 2.34
CA THR A 113 7.60 4.80 2.66
C THR A 113 6.48 5.82 2.84
N VAL A 114 5.33 5.67 2.18
CA VAL A 114 4.18 6.54 2.41
C VAL A 114 3.62 6.34 3.82
N TRP A 115 3.44 5.08 4.23
CA TRP A 115 2.91 4.76 5.55
C TRP A 115 3.88 5.08 6.69
N GLU A 116 5.18 4.81 6.54
CA GLU A 116 6.17 5.11 7.59
C GLU A 116 6.44 6.61 7.75
N ASP A 117 6.37 7.39 6.67
CA ASP A 117 6.50 8.84 6.74
C ASP A 117 5.30 9.48 7.45
N ALA A 118 4.09 8.97 7.19
CA ALA A 118 2.87 9.49 7.78
C ALA A 118 2.67 9.01 9.24
N PHE A 119 3.09 7.79 9.55
CA PHE A 119 2.87 7.16 10.86
C PHE A 119 4.19 6.65 11.46
N PRO A 120 4.92 7.51 12.20
CA PRO A 120 6.22 7.16 12.80
C PRO A 120 6.18 5.94 13.75
N GLN A 121 4.99 5.59 14.26
CA GLN A 121 4.77 4.41 15.11
C GLN A 121 5.12 3.11 14.35
N LEU A 122 4.83 3.04 13.04
CA LEU A 122 5.14 1.88 12.21
C LEU A 122 6.66 1.68 12.04
N ALA A 123 7.39 2.76 11.81
CA ALA A 123 8.85 2.73 11.75
C ALA A 123 9.47 2.32 13.10
N SER A 124 8.95 2.88 14.19
CA SER A 124 9.43 2.61 15.56
C SER A 124 9.21 1.15 15.97
N ARG A 125 8.06 0.56 15.60
CA ARG A 125 7.75 -0.84 15.91
C ARG A 125 8.71 -1.83 15.25
N THR A 126 9.26 -1.48 14.09
CA THR A 126 10.31 -2.28 13.46
C THR A 126 11.62 -2.25 14.25
N ARG A 127 12.01 -1.07 14.76
CA ARG A 127 13.23 -0.94 15.57
C ARG A 127 13.15 -1.71 16.89
N ALA A 128 11.98 -1.83 17.48
CA ALA A 128 11.77 -2.60 18.70
C ALA A 128 11.73 -4.13 18.47
N ALA A 129 11.54 -4.57 17.23
CA ALA A 129 11.46 -5.99 16.85
C ALA A 129 12.78 -6.55 16.27
N ALA A 130 13.79 -5.70 16.10
CA ALA A 130 15.13 -6.03 15.61
C ALA A 130 16.12 -6.14 16.78
#